data_AF-A0A822A8V4-F1
#
_entry.id   AF-A0A822A8V4-F1
#
_cell.length_a   1.000
_cell.length_b   1.000
_cell.length_c   1.000
_cell.angle_alpha   90.00
_cell.angle_beta   90.00
_cell.angle_gamma   90.00
#
_symmetry.space_group_name_H-M   'P 1'
#
loop_
_entity.id
_entity.type
_entity.pdbx_description
1 polymer ?
#
loop_
_entity_poly.entity_id
_entity_poly.type
_entity_poly.pdbx_seq_one_letter_code
_entity_poly.pdbx_strand_id
1 'polypeptide(L)'
;KQYIACQSPLKTTCEDFWDMVIQYGITKIVMLNHFEQFNHQNDSAHAQCHRYVPMNQNGTLNFKRIEVQVKKIKYYLNNQLEVRLLLVKEANKHFHVHHFYFNNWPRFGTIDSQILIDLIETVNQYGELAINSSSPLLVHCSSGTGRTGTYIAVDIIIHLLDQSNEQLATMNLDV
;
A
#
# COMPACT_ATOMS: atom_id res chain seq x y z
N LYS A 1 -8.10 13.63 1.67
CA LYS A 1 -7.08 12.60 1.34
C LYS A 1 -6.65 12.70 -0.12
N GLN A 2 -5.41 12.33 -0.46
CA GLN A 2 -4.92 12.21 -1.84
C GLN A 2 -4.45 10.77 -2.09
N TYR A 3 -4.56 10.31 -3.33
CA TYR A 3 -4.22 8.92 -3.70
C TYR A 3 -3.39 8.89 -4.98
N ILE A 4 -2.51 7.89 -5.07
CA ILE A 4 -1.87 7.49 -6.33
C ILE A 4 -2.31 6.04 -6.61
N ALA A 5 -3.12 5.87 -7.65
CA ALA A 5 -3.49 4.56 -8.18
C ALA A 5 -2.56 4.21 -9.34
N CYS A 6 -1.90 3.06 -9.28
CA CYS A 6 -1.02 2.61 -10.36
C CYS A 6 -1.09 1.08 -10.55
N GLN A 7 -0.55 0.61 -11.67
CA GLN A 7 -0.36 -0.82 -11.90
C GLN A 7 0.76 -1.38 -11.02
N SER A 8 0.77 -2.70 -10.86
CA SER A 8 1.90 -3.43 -10.27
C SER A 8 3.21 -3.16 -11.04
N PRO A 9 4.34 -3.02 -10.33
CA PRO A 9 5.64 -2.94 -10.99
C PRO A 9 5.93 -4.16 -11.84
N LEU A 10 6.44 -3.91 -13.06
CA LEU A 10 7.00 -4.93 -13.93
C LEU A 10 8.51 -5.04 -13.64
N LYS A 11 9.14 -6.11 -14.12
CA LYS A 11 10.61 -6.27 -14.03
C LYS A 11 11.38 -5.05 -14.52
N THR A 12 10.88 -4.39 -15.56
CA THR A 12 11.50 -3.21 -16.19
C THR A 12 11.14 -1.89 -15.53
N THR A 13 10.12 -1.84 -14.65
CA THR A 13 9.58 -0.58 -14.11
C THR A 13 9.65 -0.49 -12.58
N CYS A 14 10.35 -1.41 -11.91
CA CYS A 14 10.56 -1.33 -10.46
C CYS A 14 11.31 -0.07 -10.02
N GLU A 15 12.29 0.38 -10.81
CA GLU A 15 12.99 1.64 -10.52
C GLU A 15 12.03 2.83 -10.64
N ASP A 16 11.29 2.92 -11.75
CA ASP A 16 10.31 4.00 -11.98
C ASP A 16 9.26 4.07 -10.86
N PHE A 17 8.83 2.91 -10.35
CA PHE A 17 7.92 2.84 -9.21
C PHE A 17 8.52 3.46 -7.95
N TRP A 18 9.78 3.14 -7.63
CA TRP A 18 10.45 3.72 -6.47
C TRP A 18 10.82 5.19 -6.66
N ASP A 19 11.13 5.61 -7.89
CA ASP A 19 11.31 7.01 -8.25
C ASP A 19 10.04 7.81 -7.98
N MET A 20 8.89 7.29 -8.38
CA MET A 20 7.59 7.89 -8.06
C MET A 20 7.36 7.97 -6.54
N VAL A 21 7.65 6.89 -5.80
CA VAL A 21 7.53 6.87 -4.32
C VAL A 21 8.37 7.97 -3.67
N ILE A 22 9.62 8.14 -4.11
CA ILE A 22 10.52 9.18 -3.60
C ILE A 22 10.05 10.57 -4.02
N GLN A 23 9.74 10.76 -5.30
CA GLN A 23 9.37 12.06 -5.89
C GLN A 23 8.13 12.65 -5.24
N TYR A 24 7.11 11.82 -4.97
CA TYR A 24 5.86 12.25 -4.35
C TYR A 24 5.87 12.13 -2.82
N GLY A 25 7.00 11.75 -2.22
CA GLY A 25 7.14 11.63 -0.76
C GLY A 25 6.14 10.65 -0.15
N ILE A 26 5.89 9.53 -0.82
CA ILE A 26 4.90 8.52 -0.42
C ILE A 26 5.40 7.80 0.84
N THR A 27 4.62 7.86 1.91
CA THR A 27 4.93 7.19 3.19
C THR A 27 4.17 5.87 3.38
N LYS A 28 3.12 5.64 2.60
CA LYS A 28 2.25 4.45 2.69
C LYS A 28 1.95 3.86 1.32
N ILE A 29 2.14 2.54 1.20
CA ILE A 29 1.83 1.75 0.00
C ILE A 29 0.89 0.62 0.38
N VAL A 30 -0.25 0.50 -0.29
CA VAL A 30 -1.19 -0.62 -0.17
C VAL A 30 -1.11 -1.48 -1.43
N MET A 31 -0.70 -2.73 -1.25
CA MET A 31 -0.59 -3.76 -2.29
C MET A 31 -1.69 -4.79 -2.10
N LEU A 32 -2.58 -4.93 -3.09
CA LEU A 32 -3.81 -5.74 -3.03
C LEU A 32 -3.79 -6.96 -3.96
N ASN A 33 -2.62 -7.44 -4.35
CA ASN A 33 -2.43 -8.62 -5.20
C ASN A 33 -1.21 -9.43 -4.73
N HIS A 34 -0.85 -10.49 -5.46
CA HIS A 34 0.33 -11.32 -5.16
C HIS A 34 1.53 -10.94 -6.01
N PHE A 35 2.73 -11.20 -5.48
CA PHE A 35 3.94 -11.30 -6.29
C PHE A 35 3.89 -12.49 -7.24
N GLU A 36 4.63 -12.40 -8.35
CA GLU A 36 4.93 -13.52 -9.24
C GLU A 36 5.43 -14.75 -8.49
N GLN A 37 4.82 -15.92 -8.73
CA GLN A 37 5.38 -17.21 -8.33
C GLN A 37 6.11 -17.81 -9.54
N PHE A 38 7.42 -18.09 -9.39
CA PHE A 38 8.29 -18.59 -10.46
C PHE A 38 7.91 -19.96 -11.05
N ASN A 39 6.87 -20.64 -10.55
CA ASN A 39 6.63 -22.07 -10.80
C ASN A 39 5.47 -22.38 -11.75
N HIS A 40 4.75 -21.39 -12.29
CA HIS A 40 3.67 -21.64 -13.24
C HIS A 40 4.08 -21.18 -14.64
N GLN A 41 4.79 -22.06 -15.37
CA GLN A 41 5.08 -21.92 -16.80
C GLN A 41 3.83 -21.92 -17.71
N ASN A 42 2.61 -22.01 -17.14
CA ASN A 42 1.36 -22.15 -17.89
C ASN A 42 0.40 -20.95 -17.79
N ASP A 43 0.67 -19.93 -16.98
CA ASP A 43 -0.15 -18.71 -16.95
C ASP A 43 0.44 -17.65 -17.88
N SER A 44 0.13 -17.83 -19.16
CA SER A 44 0.46 -16.92 -20.24
C SER A 44 -0.15 -15.52 -20.04
N ALA A 45 0.66 -14.48 -20.32
CA ALA A 45 0.25 -13.15 -20.77
C ALA A 45 -0.54 -12.22 -19.83
N HIS A 46 -0.31 -12.23 -18.51
CA HIS A 46 -0.93 -11.23 -17.62
C HIS A 46 0.10 -10.43 -16.84
N ALA A 47 -0.15 -9.13 -16.59
CA ALA A 47 0.74 -8.25 -15.83
C ALA A 47 0.89 -8.77 -14.39
N GLN A 48 1.96 -9.51 -14.16
CA GLN A 48 2.27 -10.10 -12.87
C GLN A 48 3.10 -9.08 -12.05
N CYS A 49 2.93 -9.07 -10.72
CA CYS A 49 3.65 -8.11 -9.88
C CYS A 49 5.08 -8.59 -9.67
N HIS A 50 6.03 -7.89 -10.28
CA HIS A 50 7.43 -8.17 -10.02
C HIS A 50 7.79 -7.83 -8.58
N ARG A 51 8.79 -8.53 -8.05
CA ARG A 51 9.25 -8.33 -6.68
C ARG A 51 10.01 -7.02 -6.57
N TYR A 52 9.34 -5.98 -6.10
CA TYR A 52 9.92 -4.64 -5.87
C TYR A 52 10.29 -4.36 -4.40
N VAL A 53 9.96 -5.29 -3.47
CA VAL A 53 10.27 -5.22 -2.03
C VAL A 53 10.99 -6.51 -1.59
N PRO A 54 11.97 -6.50 -0.68
CA PRO A 54 12.55 -7.72 -0.12
C PRO A 54 11.51 -8.58 0.61
N MET A 55 11.67 -9.92 0.60
CA MET A 55 10.69 -10.85 1.22
C MET A 55 10.92 -11.07 2.72
N ASN A 56 12.16 -10.93 3.18
CA ASN A 56 12.55 -11.30 4.54
C ASN A 56 12.93 -10.05 5.33
N GLN A 57 12.72 -10.09 6.65
CA GLN A 57 13.23 -9.04 7.54
C GLN A 57 14.74 -8.90 7.38
N ASN A 58 15.24 -7.66 7.39
CA ASN A 58 16.62 -7.27 7.08
C ASN A 58 17.07 -7.58 5.64
N GLY A 59 16.17 -8.08 4.79
CA GLY A 59 16.42 -8.23 3.36
C GLY A 59 16.60 -6.88 2.68
N THR A 60 17.40 -6.87 1.62
CA THR A 60 17.71 -5.68 0.81
C THR A 60 17.52 -6.01 -0.68
N LEU A 61 16.95 -5.07 -1.45
CA LEU A 61 16.90 -5.11 -2.91
C LEU A 61 17.42 -3.79 -3.46
N ASN A 62 18.11 -3.86 -4.60
CA ASN A 62 18.69 -2.70 -5.27
C ASN A 62 18.04 -2.51 -6.64
N PHE A 63 17.64 -1.27 -6.94
CA PHE A 63 17.10 -0.82 -8.22
C PHE A 63 17.94 0.35 -8.70
N LYS A 64 18.99 0.06 -9.48
CA LYS A 64 20.05 1.01 -9.87
C LYS A 64 20.60 1.79 -8.66
N ARG A 65 20.13 3.03 -8.47
CA ARG A 65 20.59 3.95 -7.41
C ARG A 65 19.77 3.90 -6.12
N ILE A 66 18.69 3.12 -6.12
CA ILE A 66 17.74 3.02 -5.01
C ILE A 66 17.95 1.70 -4.28
N GLU A 67 18.15 1.77 -2.97
CA GLU A 67 18.22 0.61 -2.09
C GLU A 67 16.94 0.54 -1.23
N VAL A 68 16.29 -0.62 -1.18
CA VAL A 68 15.08 -0.85 -0.39
C VAL A 68 15.37 -1.95 0.64
N GLN A 69 15.25 -1.62 1.92
CA GLN A 69 15.52 -2.52 3.03
C GLN A 69 14.27 -2.74 3.88
N VAL A 70 13.99 -3.98 4.28
CA VAL A 70 12.93 -4.26 5.25
C VAL A 70 13.51 -4.16 6.66
N LYS A 71 13.03 -3.21 7.47
CA LYS A 71 13.46 -3.01 8.86
C LYS A 71 12.63 -3.79 9.87
N LYS A 72 11.33 -3.91 9.62
CA LYS A 72 10.40 -4.59 10.52
C LYS A 72 9.24 -5.17 9.72
N ILE A 73 8.78 -6.34 10.14
CA ILE A 73 7.56 -6.97 9.63
C ILE A 73 6.60 -7.18 10.80
N LYS A 74 5.32 -6.88 10.60
CA LYS A 74 4.21 -7.19 11.50
C LYS A 74 3.08 -7.85 10.72
N TYR A 75 2.27 -8.65 11.41
CA TYR A 75 1.12 -9.33 10.81
C TYR A 75 -0.16 -8.91 11.52
N TYR A 76 -1.22 -8.77 10.74
CA TYR A 76 -2.57 -8.38 11.15
C TYR A 76 -3.60 -9.24 10.42
N LEU A 77 -4.88 -9.13 10.82
CA LEU A 77 -6.01 -9.81 10.17
C LEU A 77 -5.77 -11.34 10.04
N ASN A 78 -5.40 -11.99 11.14
CA ASN A 78 -5.06 -13.43 11.15
C ASN A 78 -4.00 -13.81 10.10
N ASN A 79 -2.94 -13.01 9.99
CA ASN A 79 -1.84 -13.15 9.04
C ASN A 79 -2.19 -12.89 7.56
N GLN A 80 -3.36 -12.32 7.26
CA GLN A 80 -3.73 -11.94 5.88
C GLN A 80 -3.14 -10.60 5.44
N LEU A 81 -2.74 -9.76 6.41
CA LEU A 81 -2.08 -8.49 6.17
C LEU A 81 -0.67 -8.51 6.75
N GLU A 82 0.33 -8.37 5.88
CA GLU A 82 1.72 -8.16 6.26
C GLU A 82 2.07 -6.67 6.14
N VAL A 83 2.54 -6.07 7.23
CA VAL A 83 2.95 -4.66 7.26
C VAL A 83 4.47 -4.58 7.41
N ARG A 84 5.13 -4.04 6.40
CA ARG A 84 6.59 -3.87 6.36
C ARG A 84 6.95 -2.40 6.60
N LEU A 85 7.86 -2.14 7.53
CA LEU A 85 8.56 -0.86 7.60
C LEU A 85 9.78 -0.96 6.68
N LEU A 86 9.77 -0.17 5.61
CA LEU A 86 10.84 -0.10 4.63
C LEU A 86 11.72 1.11 4.91
N LEU A 87 13.03 0.94 4.76
CA LEU A 87 13.99 2.03 4.60
C LEU A 87 14.40 2.07 3.13
N VAL A 88 14.01 3.14 2.44
CA VAL A 88 14.37 3.43 1.05
C VAL A 88 15.51 4.44 1.06
N LYS A 89 16.61 4.14 0.37
CA LYS A 89 17.77 5.03 0.28
C LYS A 89 18.04 5.40 -1.17
N GLU A 90 18.27 6.69 -1.41
CA GLU A 90 18.75 7.21 -2.67
C GLU A 90 19.88 8.20 -2.36
N ALA A 91 21.12 7.86 -2.74
CA ALA A 91 22.32 8.60 -2.36
C ALA A 91 22.38 8.89 -0.84
N ASN A 92 22.35 10.16 -0.44
CA ASN A 92 22.38 10.59 0.97
C ASN A 92 20.98 10.79 1.59
N LYS A 93 19.91 10.46 0.86
CA LYS A 93 18.53 10.61 1.33
C LYS A 93 17.98 9.26 1.80
N HIS A 94 17.19 9.33 2.87
CA HIS A 94 16.59 8.18 3.52
C HIS A 94 15.10 8.45 3.73
N PHE A 95 14.27 7.50 3.32
CA PHE A 95 12.81 7.59 3.41
C PHE A 95 12.29 6.34 4.11
N HIS A 96 11.31 6.52 5.01
CA HIS A 96 10.61 5.41 5.63
C HIS A 96 9.25 5.24 4.98
N VAL A 97 8.92 4.00 4.60
CA VAL A 97 7.65 3.68 3.93
C VAL A 97 7.00 2.50 4.64
N HIS A 98 5.73 2.64 5.01
CA HIS A 98 4.89 1.53 5.44
C HIS A 98 4.28 0.86 4.21
N HIS A 99 4.65 -0.40 3.98
CA HIS A 99 4.13 -1.23 2.90
C HIS A 99 3.15 -2.25 3.48
N PHE A 100 1.90 -2.14 3.07
CA PHE A 100 0.77 -2.99 3.48
C PHE A 100 0.52 -4.00 2.37
N TYR A 101 0.92 -5.24 2.61
CA TYR A 101 0.76 -6.35 1.68
C TYR A 101 -0.45 -7.19 2.11
N PHE A 102 -1.59 -6.95 1.45
CA PHE A 102 -2.79 -7.74 1.60
C PHE A 102 -2.96 -8.65 0.39
N ASN A 103 -2.66 -9.93 0.58
CA ASN A 103 -2.65 -10.90 -0.51
C ASN A 103 -3.92 -11.75 -0.58
N ASN A 104 -4.83 -11.64 0.37
CA ASN A 104 -6.04 -12.47 0.42
C ASN A 104 -7.21 -11.89 -0.39
N TRP A 105 -6.95 -11.13 -1.46
CA TRP A 105 -7.99 -10.62 -2.36
C TRP A 105 -7.99 -11.41 -3.68
N PRO A 106 -9.01 -12.25 -3.94
CA PRO A 106 -9.11 -13.04 -5.15
C PRO A 106 -9.04 -12.19 -6.44
N ARG A 107 -8.47 -12.77 -7.51
CA ARG A 107 -8.44 -12.11 -8.84
C ARG A 107 -9.86 -11.91 -9.39
N PHE A 108 -10.70 -12.93 -9.24
CA PHE A 108 -12.10 -12.92 -9.65
C PHE A 108 -12.95 -13.10 -8.39
N GLY A 109 -13.49 -12.01 -7.87
CA GLY A 109 -14.31 -12.03 -6.67
C GLY A 109 -14.05 -10.86 -5.73
N THR A 110 -14.65 -10.97 -4.55
CA THR A 110 -14.61 -9.98 -3.48
C THR A 110 -14.02 -10.59 -2.22
N ILE A 111 -13.72 -9.73 -1.26
CA ILE A 111 -13.47 -10.13 0.13
C ILE A 111 -14.69 -9.76 0.98
N ASP A 112 -14.76 -10.31 2.18
CA ASP A 112 -15.74 -9.90 3.18
C ASP A 112 -15.58 -8.40 3.49
N SER A 113 -16.71 -7.70 3.65
CA SER A 113 -16.70 -6.25 3.88
C SER A 113 -16.01 -5.88 5.18
N GLN A 114 -16.12 -6.70 6.23
CA GLN A 114 -15.45 -6.45 7.50
C GLN A 114 -13.94 -6.52 7.33
N ILE A 115 -13.43 -7.49 6.55
CA ILE A 115 -11.98 -7.59 6.28
C ILE A 115 -11.47 -6.34 5.54
N LEU A 116 -12.25 -5.80 4.60
CA LEU A 116 -11.88 -4.56 3.90
C LEU A 116 -11.86 -3.36 4.84
N ILE A 117 -12.85 -3.24 5.72
CA ILE A 117 -12.93 -2.19 6.73
C ILE A 117 -11.73 -2.30 7.68
N ASP A 118 -11.48 -3.48 8.25
CA ASP A 118 -10.37 -3.72 9.17
C ASP A 118 -9.00 -3.42 8.52
N LEU A 119 -8.85 -3.73 7.23
CA LEU A 119 -7.66 -3.38 6.44
C LEU A 119 -7.49 -1.85 6.34
N ILE A 120 -8.57 -1.14 6.00
CA ILE A 120 -8.56 0.33 5.88
C ILE A 120 -8.25 0.97 7.24
N GLU A 121 -8.91 0.53 8.31
CA GLU A 121 -8.67 1.01 9.67
C GLU A 121 -7.22 0.75 10.10
N THR A 122 -6.69 -0.45 9.83
CA THR A 122 -5.28 -0.76 10.11
C THR A 122 -4.35 0.18 9.35
N VAL A 123 -4.61 0.49 8.08
CA VAL A 123 -3.78 1.46 7.31
C VAL A 123 -3.91 2.89 7.87
N ASN A 124 -5.09 3.28 8.33
CA ASN A 124 -5.35 4.61 8.89
C ASN A 124 -4.73 4.81 10.28
N GLN A 125 -4.59 3.75 11.09
CA GLN A 125 -3.89 3.79 12.37
C GLN A 125 -2.39 4.09 12.24
N TYR A 126 -1.80 3.80 11.08
CA TYR A 126 -0.43 4.21 10.79
C TYR A 126 -0.44 5.68 10.35
N GLY A 127 -0.11 6.53 11.31
CA GLY A 127 0.08 7.96 11.11
C GLY A 127 1.15 8.27 10.07
N GLU A 128 1.14 9.51 9.59
CA GLU A 128 2.20 10.05 8.76
C GLU A 128 3.54 9.95 9.54
N LEU A 129 4.53 9.27 8.97
CA LEU A 129 5.91 9.36 9.43
C LEU A 129 6.40 10.78 9.07
N ALA A 130 6.09 11.76 9.93
CA ALA A 130 6.24 13.21 9.76
C ALA A 130 7.33 13.66 8.76
N ILE A 131 7.02 14.49 7.76
CA ILE A 131 7.10 15.97 7.81
C ILE A 131 5.99 16.67 6.98
N ASN A 132 5.24 15.94 6.15
CA ASN A 132 4.20 16.49 5.29
C ASN A 132 2.84 15.88 5.65
N SER A 133 1.90 16.67 6.16
CA SER A 133 0.53 16.24 6.48
C SER A 133 -0.35 15.91 5.24
N SER A 134 0.27 15.68 4.09
CA SER A 134 -0.39 15.56 2.78
C SER A 134 0.25 14.49 1.88
N SER A 135 0.92 13.48 2.44
CA SER A 135 1.50 12.40 1.61
C SER A 135 0.36 11.60 0.95
N PRO A 136 0.38 11.41 -0.39
CA PRO A 136 -0.65 10.62 -1.04
C PRO A 136 -0.51 9.14 -0.66
N LEU A 137 -1.64 8.47 -0.44
CA LEU A 137 -1.67 7.03 -0.25
C LEU A 137 -1.51 6.34 -1.61
N LEU A 138 -0.43 5.57 -1.79
CA LEU A 138 -0.28 4.75 -2.99
C LEU A 138 -1.06 3.47 -2.82
N VAL A 139 -1.92 3.14 -3.78
CA VAL A 139 -2.69 1.90 -3.79
C VAL A 139 -2.50 1.21 -5.15
N HIS A 140 -2.08 -0.04 -5.15
CA HIS A 140 -2.00 -0.83 -6.38
C HIS A 140 -2.52 -2.25 -6.20
N CYS A 141 -2.96 -2.82 -7.31
CA CYS A 141 -3.23 -4.25 -7.45
C CYS A 141 -2.46 -4.73 -8.68
N SER A 142 -3.07 -5.47 -9.63
CA SER A 142 -2.40 -5.85 -10.89
C SER A 142 -2.41 -4.68 -11.90
N SER A 143 -3.58 -4.32 -12.44
CA SER A 143 -3.74 -3.20 -13.39
C SER A 143 -3.90 -1.83 -12.72
N GLY A 144 -4.07 -1.78 -11.40
CA GLY A 144 -4.35 -0.53 -10.68
C GLY A 144 -5.79 -0.04 -10.77
N THR A 145 -6.74 -0.88 -11.20
CA THR A 145 -8.12 -0.47 -11.44
C THR A 145 -9.11 -1.08 -10.45
N GLY A 146 -9.45 -2.37 -10.56
CA GLY A 146 -10.56 -3.01 -9.81
C GLY A 146 -10.42 -2.91 -8.28
N ARG A 147 -9.57 -3.76 -7.69
CA ARG A 147 -9.34 -3.79 -6.22
C ARG A 147 -8.83 -2.45 -5.68
N THR A 148 -7.96 -1.79 -6.45
CA THR A 148 -7.43 -0.46 -6.15
C THR A 148 -8.55 0.56 -6.01
N GLY A 149 -9.44 0.65 -6.99
CA GLY A 149 -10.57 1.58 -6.99
C GLY A 149 -11.58 1.25 -5.90
N THR A 150 -11.89 -0.03 -5.68
CA THR A 150 -12.76 -0.45 -4.57
C THR A 150 -12.19 -0.04 -3.21
N TYR A 151 -10.91 -0.29 -2.96
CA TYR A 151 -10.25 0.12 -1.72
C TYR A 151 -10.30 1.64 -1.53
N ILE A 152 -9.92 2.41 -2.56
CA ILE A 152 -9.91 3.87 -2.50
C ILE A 152 -11.32 4.42 -2.25
N ALA A 153 -12.34 3.90 -2.97
CA ALA A 153 -13.71 4.37 -2.82
C ALA A 153 -14.24 4.14 -1.39
N VAL A 154 -13.99 2.96 -0.82
CA VAL A 154 -14.43 2.64 0.55
C VAL A 154 -13.66 3.49 1.58
N ASP A 155 -12.35 3.68 1.40
CA ASP A 155 -11.56 4.55 2.28
C ASP A 155 -12.03 6.02 2.26
N ILE A 156 -12.44 6.53 1.09
CA ILE A 156 -13.07 7.85 0.95
C ILE A 156 -14.39 7.90 1.71
N ILE A 157 -15.25 6.89 1.53
CA ILE A 157 -16.57 6.85 2.19
C ILE A 157 -16.41 6.82 3.71
N ILE A 158 -15.53 5.97 4.24
CA ILE A 158 -15.24 5.89 5.68
C ILE A 158 -14.77 7.26 6.19
N HIS A 159 -13.82 7.89 5.49
CA HIS A 159 -13.31 9.20 5.88
C HIS A 159 -14.40 10.29 5.89
N LEU A 160 -15.32 10.28 4.93
CA LEU A 160 -16.44 11.23 4.88
C LEU A 160 -17.45 10.99 6.01
N LEU A 161 -17.72 9.73 6.35
CA LEU A 161 -18.60 9.37 7.46
C LEU A 161 -18.01 9.80 8.81
N ASP A 162 -16.72 9.57 9.02
CA ASP A 162 -16.02 9.99 10.24
C ASP A 162 -16.09 11.53 10.42
N GLN A 163 -15.79 12.29 9.35
CA GLN A 163 -15.90 13.75 9.39
C GLN A 163 -17.33 14.24 9.66
N SER A 164 -18.33 13.56 9.09
CA SER A 164 -19.74 13.93 9.31
C SER A 164 -20.16 13.65 10.76
N ASN A 165 -19.73 12.52 11.32
CA ASN A 165 -20.02 12.17 12.71
C ASN A 165 -19.35 13.13 13.70
N GLU A 166 -18.11 13.55 13.44
CA GLU A 166 -17.41 14.55 14.24
C GLU A 166 -18.15 15.90 14.23
N GLN A 167 -18.64 16.34 13.06
CA GLN A 167 -19.42 17.58 12.94
C GLN A 167 -20.76 17.51 13.71
N LEU A 168 -21.46 16.38 13.65
CA LEU A 168 -22.70 16.19 14.41
C LEU A 168 -22.45 16.18 15.92
N ALA A 169 -21.33 15.57 16.35
CA ALA A 169 -20.96 15.51 17.76
C ALA A 169 -20.64 16.90 18.33
N THR A 170 -19.95 17.78 17.57
CA THR A 170 -19.67 19.14 18.02
C THR A 170 -20.95 19.99 18.08
N MET A 171 -21.85 19.88 17.11
CA MET A 171 -23.13 20.61 17.12
C MET A 171 -24.04 20.27 18.30
N ASN A 172 -24.01 19.01 18.79
CA ASN A 172 -24.82 18.58 19.94
C ASN A 172 -24.27 19.01 21.30
N LEU A 173 -23.03 19.51 21.37
CA LEU A 173 -22.43 20.02 22.61
C LEU A 173 -22.68 21.53 22.82
N ASP A 174 -23.15 22.23 21.79
CA ASP A 174 -23.43 23.67 21.80
C ASP A 174 -24.91 24.01 22.11
N VAL A 175 -25.72 23.02 22.56
CA VAL A 175 -27.13 23.14 22.96
C VAL A 175 -27.30 22.79 24.42
#